data_AF-A0A2V8X2M0-F1
#
_entry.id   AF-A0A2V8X2M0-F1
#
_cell.length_a   1.000
_cell.length_b   1.000
_cell.length_c   1.000
_cell.angle_alpha   90.00
_cell.angle_beta   90.00
_cell.angle_gamma   90.00
#
_symmetry.space_group_name_H-M   'P 1'
#
loop_
_entity.id
_entity.type
_entity.pdbx_description
1 polymer ?
#
loop_
_entity_poly.entity_id
_entity_poly.type
_entity_poly.pdbx_seq_one_letter_code
_entity_poly.pdbx_strand_id
1 'polypeptide(L)'
;MENDPQNPETRSEWETLVDVMAGFRPEQVEPLAAARDLEMVYPLLHALTRGGLGEFFVRVAALEAFIADGRSPLKPQEAVQVLYWLKEPESILKILRESGWMEHEPGGGYRITDAGRFVATVLSFLRHQVKDQALLPTLEGVDYMLRCGVDPVRQLMLLRSQLEDLRTEMERARSSHSDVLLRDAAGRLKQALALSERIRAVLASVPLDMMEARAMAHEIHDLLSRLHGVGSELHSAITEVGRQHLHLVAGLNTTDIVAALMRLPLSELAGAATNALLPAFPAPPIIVEELLAAAAEAYLARQIEEKVPIEWSEAPDPEAVDAAAALPPEVTALLDDFDRIAESRIATSFHDFIPRNTASESLLRVTMLPLVKQATGGAGVAGRLAALALSLRMEEDCDPRKAATPVVELTPGWIEPE
;
A
#
# COMPACT_ATOMS: atom_id res chain seq x y z
N MET A 1 -77.18 -2.76 -11.26
CA MET A 1 -76.27 -1.63 -11.51
C MET A 1 -75.01 -2.25 -12.07
N GLU A 2 -74.77 -1.97 -13.34
CA GLU A 2 -73.64 -2.44 -14.13
C GLU A 2 -72.30 -2.11 -13.45
N ASN A 3 -71.38 -3.07 -13.51
CA ASN A 3 -69.97 -2.86 -13.20
C ASN A 3 -69.38 -1.95 -14.28
N ASP A 4 -69.09 -0.71 -13.90
CA ASP A 4 -68.36 0.24 -14.71
C ASP A 4 -66.86 -0.13 -14.72
N PRO A 5 -66.21 -0.46 -15.85
CA PRO A 5 -64.83 -0.98 -15.90
C PRO A 5 -63.75 0.11 -15.81
N GLN A 6 -64.08 1.33 -15.41
CA GLN A 6 -63.18 2.49 -15.49
C GLN A 6 -63.02 3.24 -14.16
N ASN A 7 -62.75 2.52 -13.06
CA ASN A 7 -62.17 3.16 -11.87
C ASN A 7 -60.67 2.82 -11.76
N PRO A 8 -59.74 3.75 -12.06
CA PRO A 8 -58.30 3.50 -12.01
C PRO A 8 -57.71 3.39 -10.59
N GLU A 9 -58.51 3.56 -9.53
CA GLU A 9 -58.00 3.64 -8.14
C GLU A 9 -57.95 2.31 -7.37
N THR A 10 -58.25 1.17 -7.99
CA THR A 10 -58.14 -0.15 -7.34
C THR A 10 -57.45 -1.17 -8.25
N ARG A 11 -56.33 -0.81 -8.86
CA ARG A 11 -55.37 -1.82 -9.32
C ARG A 11 -54.53 -2.22 -8.12
N SER A 12 -54.40 -3.53 -7.88
CA SER A 12 -53.47 -4.03 -6.87
C SER A 12 -52.07 -3.48 -7.20
N GLU A 13 -51.26 -3.10 -6.20
CA GLU A 13 -49.88 -2.63 -6.42
C GLU A 13 -49.08 -3.65 -7.27
N TRP A 14 -49.40 -4.93 -7.13
CA TRP A 14 -48.89 -6.02 -7.96
C TRP A 14 -49.19 -5.85 -9.46
N GLU A 15 -50.40 -5.43 -9.81
CA GLU A 15 -50.83 -5.21 -11.20
C GLU A 15 -50.21 -3.95 -11.80
N THR A 16 -49.82 -2.98 -10.97
CA THR A 16 -49.12 -1.76 -11.42
C THR A 16 -47.66 -2.01 -11.81
N LEU A 17 -47.07 -3.16 -11.43
CA LEU A 17 -45.72 -3.54 -11.83
C LEU A 17 -45.57 -3.70 -13.34
N VAL A 18 -46.67 -3.97 -14.07
CA VAL A 18 -46.69 -4.05 -15.54
C VAL A 18 -46.09 -2.79 -16.18
N ASP A 19 -46.25 -1.62 -15.57
CA ASP A 19 -45.78 -0.33 -16.11
C ASP A 19 -44.25 -0.20 -16.10
N VAL A 20 -43.56 -0.96 -15.25
CA VAL A 20 -42.09 -0.98 -15.13
C VAL A 20 -41.48 -2.19 -15.86
N MET A 21 -42.32 -3.12 -16.32
CA MET A 21 -41.89 -4.34 -17.00
C MET A 21 -41.79 -4.13 -18.51
N ALA A 22 -40.84 -4.82 -19.15
CA ALA A 22 -40.61 -4.74 -20.60
C ALA A 22 -41.65 -5.55 -21.41
N GLY A 23 -42.95 -5.27 -21.20
CA GLY A 23 -44.06 -5.95 -21.88
C GLY A 23 -44.43 -7.33 -21.32
N PHE A 24 -43.80 -7.76 -20.23
CA PHE A 24 -44.14 -8.98 -19.51
C PHE A 24 -45.17 -8.70 -18.41
N ARG A 25 -46.01 -9.69 -18.11
CA ARG A 25 -46.84 -9.66 -16.89
C ARG A 25 -46.01 -10.09 -15.68
N PRO A 26 -46.31 -9.59 -14.46
CA PRO A 26 -45.59 -9.96 -13.24
C PRO A 26 -45.48 -11.46 -13.02
N GLU A 27 -46.53 -12.21 -13.35
CA GLU A 27 -46.58 -13.67 -13.18
C GLU A 27 -45.69 -14.43 -14.18
N GLN A 28 -45.34 -13.82 -15.30
CA GLN A 28 -44.52 -14.44 -16.34
C GLN A 28 -43.02 -14.39 -16.01
N VAL A 29 -42.62 -13.53 -15.07
CA VAL A 29 -41.23 -13.43 -14.62
C VAL A 29 -41.10 -14.24 -13.34
N GLU A 30 -40.60 -15.47 -13.47
CA GLU A 30 -40.50 -16.44 -12.36
C GLU A 30 -39.84 -15.87 -11.09
N PRO A 31 -38.71 -15.12 -11.14
CA PRO A 31 -38.15 -14.49 -9.94
C PRO A 31 -39.07 -13.47 -9.27
N LEU A 32 -39.89 -12.76 -10.06
CA LEU A 32 -40.83 -11.78 -9.54
C LEU A 32 -42.03 -12.48 -8.92
N ALA A 33 -42.60 -13.47 -9.61
CA ALA A 33 -43.68 -14.30 -9.09
C ALA A 33 -43.32 -14.95 -7.74
N ALA A 34 -42.09 -15.46 -7.60
CA ALA A 34 -41.59 -16.01 -6.34
C ALA A 34 -41.46 -14.94 -5.23
N ALA A 35 -41.14 -13.69 -5.58
CA ALA A 35 -41.05 -12.59 -4.61
C ALA A 35 -42.41 -12.21 -4.02
N ARG A 36 -43.52 -12.56 -4.68
CA ARG A 36 -44.88 -12.34 -4.16
C ARG A 36 -45.13 -13.07 -2.84
N ASP A 37 -44.47 -14.20 -2.60
CA ASP A 37 -44.59 -14.93 -1.34
C ASP A 37 -44.14 -14.11 -0.11
N LEU A 38 -43.38 -13.02 -0.34
CA LEU A 38 -42.93 -12.09 0.69
C LEU A 38 -43.96 -10.99 1.00
N GLU A 39 -45.08 -10.91 0.29
CA GLU A 39 -46.12 -9.88 0.47
C GLU A 39 -46.63 -9.84 1.93
N MET A 40 -46.79 -11.00 2.56
CA MET A 40 -47.20 -11.11 3.97
C MET A 40 -46.13 -10.61 4.96
N VAL A 41 -44.85 -10.69 4.60
CA VAL A 41 -43.72 -10.32 5.47
C VAL A 41 -43.33 -8.85 5.29
N TYR A 42 -43.67 -8.25 4.15
CA TYR A 42 -43.33 -6.86 3.84
C TYR A 42 -43.76 -5.85 4.93
N PRO A 43 -45.02 -5.85 5.44
CA PRO A 43 -45.43 -4.90 6.48
C PRO A 43 -44.61 -5.02 7.76
N LEU A 44 -44.20 -6.23 8.13
CA LEU A 44 -43.37 -6.51 9.31
C LEU A 44 -41.99 -5.86 9.18
N LEU A 45 -41.32 -6.10 8.05
CA LEU A 45 -40.00 -5.54 7.76
C LEU A 45 -40.05 -4.02 7.57
N HIS A 46 -41.07 -3.53 6.85
CA HIS A 46 -41.28 -2.11 6.64
C HIS A 46 -41.48 -1.36 7.95
N ALA A 47 -42.25 -1.92 8.89
CA ALA A 47 -42.46 -1.31 10.20
C ALA A 47 -41.19 -1.21 11.04
N LEU A 48 -40.23 -2.13 10.87
CA LEU A 48 -38.93 -2.02 11.54
C LEU A 48 -38.05 -0.95 10.87
N THR A 49 -38.02 -0.88 9.55
CA THR A 49 -37.07 -0.05 8.78
C THR A 49 -37.56 1.37 8.50
N ARG A 50 -38.85 1.67 8.71
CA ARG A 50 -39.40 3.01 8.50
C ARG A 50 -38.81 4.03 9.49
N GLY A 51 -38.15 5.07 9.01
CA GLY A 51 -37.60 6.14 9.85
C GLY A 51 -36.08 6.08 9.98
N GLY A 52 -35.55 6.62 11.08
CA GLY A 52 -34.10 6.69 11.34
C GLY A 52 -33.52 5.42 11.98
N LEU A 53 -32.19 5.26 11.91
CA LEU A 53 -31.49 4.10 12.48
C LEU A 53 -31.76 3.91 14.00
N GLY A 54 -31.92 5.00 14.75
CA GLY A 54 -32.28 4.94 16.17
C GLY A 54 -33.67 4.34 16.42
N GLU A 55 -34.65 4.66 15.58
CA GLU A 55 -36.00 4.08 15.68
C GLU A 55 -35.98 2.59 15.35
N PHE A 56 -35.19 2.19 14.34
CA PHE A 56 -34.97 0.78 14.02
C PHE A 56 -34.42 0.02 15.23
N PHE A 57 -33.37 0.55 15.90
CA PHE A 57 -32.82 -0.09 17.09
C PHE A 57 -33.83 -0.20 18.23
N VAL A 58 -34.62 0.84 18.47
CA VAL A 58 -35.67 0.82 19.50
C VAL A 58 -36.72 -0.25 19.19
N ARG A 59 -37.20 -0.33 17.96
CA ARG A 59 -38.24 -1.31 17.58
C ARG A 59 -37.72 -2.75 17.65
N VAL A 60 -36.50 -2.99 17.19
CA VAL A 60 -35.85 -4.31 17.31
C VAL A 60 -35.63 -4.67 18.78
N ALA A 61 -35.14 -3.75 19.61
CA ALA A 61 -34.94 -4.00 21.04
C ALA A 61 -36.27 -4.27 21.79
N ALA A 62 -37.35 -3.57 21.43
CA ALA A 62 -38.68 -3.82 21.98
C ALA A 62 -39.19 -5.22 21.61
N LEU A 63 -39.04 -5.62 20.34
CA LEU A 63 -39.40 -6.97 19.88
C LEU A 63 -38.65 -8.05 20.67
N GLU A 64 -37.32 -7.89 20.80
CA GLU A 64 -36.46 -8.82 21.53
C GLU A 64 -36.82 -8.89 23.01
N ALA A 65 -37.18 -7.76 23.63
CA ALA A 65 -37.64 -7.74 25.02
C ALA A 65 -38.92 -8.57 25.21
N PHE A 66 -39.87 -8.51 24.27
CA PHE A 66 -41.07 -9.35 24.31
C PHE A 66 -40.75 -10.84 24.11
N ILE A 67 -39.83 -11.17 23.21
CA ILE A 67 -39.43 -12.56 22.96
C ILE A 67 -38.69 -13.13 24.17
N ALA A 68 -37.79 -12.37 24.76
CA ALA A 68 -37.01 -12.77 25.93
C ALA A 68 -37.87 -12.95 27.19
N ASP A 69 -38.95 -12.16 27.33
CA ASP A 69 -39.91 -12.31 28.42
C ASP A 69 -40.66 -13.65 28.37
N GLY A 70 -40.91 -14.19 27.17
CA GLY A 70 -41.42 -15.54 26.95
C GLY A 70 -42.87 -15.79 27.35
N ARG A 71 -43.54 -14.84 28.02
CA ARG A 71 -44.98 -14.94 28.33
C ARG A 71 -45.81 -14.81 27.05
N SER A 72 -46.91 -15.56 26.98
CA SER A 72 -47.86 -15.48 25.86
C SER A 72 -49.19 -16.08 26.30
N PRO A 73 -50.31 -15.33 26.31
CA PRO A 73 -50.44 -13.91 25.94
C PRO A 73 -49.93 -12.95 27.05
N LEU A 74 -49.37 -11.80 26.66
CA LEU A 74 -48.98 -10.72 27.58
C LEU A 74 -50.13 -9.75 27.85
N LYS A 75 -50.44 -9.45 29.11
CA LYS A 75 -51.44 -8.41 29.41
C LYS A 75 -50.89 -7.02 29.07
N PRO A 76 -51.75 -6.02 28.77
CA PRO A 76 -51.29 -4.67 28.44
C PRO A 76 -50.39 -4.02 29.49
N GLN A 77 -50.67 -4.24 30.77
CA GLN A 77 -49.83 -3.74 31.87
C GLN A 77 -48.46 -4.41 31.92
N GLU A 78 -48.41 -5.72 31.63
CA GLU A 78 -47.16 -6.48 31.55
C GLU A 78 -46.33 -6.04 30.35
N ALA A 79 -46.99 -5.70 29.24
CA ALA A 79 -46.31 -5.21 28.05
C ALA A 79 -45.63 -3.85 28.26
N VAL A 80 -46.27 -2.95 29.02
CA VAL A 80 -45.64 -1.69 29.46
C VAL A 80 -44.47 -1.95 30.41
N GLN A 81 -44.57 -2.96 31.29
CA GLN A 81 -43.46 -3.34 32.17
C GLN A 81 -42.25 -3.89 31.39
N VAL A 82 -42.46 -4.70 30.36
CA VAL A 82 -41.38 -5.18 29.48
C VAL A 82 -40.67 -4.01 28.78
N LEU A 83 -41.43 -2.96 28.44
CA LEU A 83 -40.93 -1.76 27.77
C LEU A 83 -40.66 -0.59 28.73
N TYR A 84 -40.38 -0.84 30.02
CA TYR A 84 -40.18 0.21 31.03
C TYR A 84 -39.09 1.24 30.69
N TRP A 85 -38.16 0.88 29.80
CA TRP A 85 -37.05 1.70 29.34
C TRP A 85 -37.45 2.69 28.23
N LEU A 86 -38.70 2.65 27.75
CA LEU A 86 -39.25 3.58 26.79
C LEU A 86 -40.10 4.66 27.47
N LYS A 87 -40.01 5.89 26.94
CA LYS A 87 -40.86 7.01 27.39
C LYS A 87 -42.32 6.86 26.94
N GLU A 88 -42.53 6.29 25.75
CA GLU A 88 -43.85 6.15 25.12
C GLU A 88 -44.04 4.73 24.56
N PRO A 89 -44.13 3.70 25.42
CA PRO A 89 -44.22 2.31 24.99
C PRO A 89 -45.48 2.01 24.17
N GLU A 90 -46.57 2.74 24.38
CA GLU A 90 -47.83 2.57 23.66
C GLU A 90 -47.69 2.84 22.16
N SER A 91 -46.82 3.77 21.77
CA SER A 91 -46.55 4.09 20.37
C SER A 91 -45.94 2.89 19.63
N ILE A 92 -44.97 2.22 20.25
CA ILE A 92 -44.30 1.04 19.71
C ILE A 92 -45.26 -0.14 19.69
N LEU A 93 -46.05 -0.35 20.75
CA LEU A 93 -47.09 -1.38 20.78
C LEU A 93 -48.11 -1.19 19.66
N LYS A 94 -48.54 0.04 19.39
CA LYS A 94 -49.45 0.36 18.30
C LYS A 94 -48.84 0.02 16.94
N ILE A 95 -47.59 0.45 16.69
CA ILE A 95 -46.89 0.17 15.43
C ILE A 95 -46.75 -1.34 15.21
N LEU A 96 -46.31 -2.09 16.21
CA LEU A 96 -46.14 -3.55 16.11
C LEU A 96 -47.48 -4.27 15.89
N ARG A 97 -48.59 -3.76 16.41
CA ARG A 97 -49.92 -4.31 16.14
C ARG A 97 -50.40 -4.00 14.72
N GLU A 98 -50.28 -2.74 14.28
CA GLU A 98 -50.74 -2.30 12.97
C GLU A 98 -49.97 -2.97 11.82
N SER A 99 -48.71 -3.33 12.07
CA SER A 99 -47.86 -4.03 11.11
C SER A 99 -47.96 -5.56 11.16
N GLY A 100 -48.76 -6.11 12.07
CA GLY A 100 -49.00 -7.55 12.16
C GLY A 100 -47.96 -8.34 12.97
N TRP A 101 -47.04 -7.68 13.68
CA TRP A 101 -46.10 -8.38 14.58
C TRP A 101 -46.83 -8.96 15.80
N MET A 102 -47.86 -8.27 16.27
CA MET A 102 -48.67 -8.69 17.41
C MET A 102 -50.15 -8.64 17.12
N GLU A 103 -50.86 -9.65 17.59
CA GLU A 103 -52.32 -9.69 17.63
C GLU A 103 -52.81 -9.53 19.07
N HIS A 104 -54.01 -8.96 19.21
CA HIS A 104 -54.68 -8.85 20.50
C HIS A 104 -55.75 -9.94 20.59
N GLU A 105 -55.54 -10.88 21.49
CA GLU A 105 -56.45 -12.00 21.72
C GLU A 105 -57.75 -11.50 22.39
N PRO A 106 -58.92 -12.11 22.10
CA PRO A 106 -60.19 -11.74 22.73
C PRO A 106 -60.18 -11.76 24.28
N GLY A 107 -59.25 -12.53 24.88
CA GLY A 107 -59.03 -12.61 26.33
C GLY A 107 -58.25 -11.44 26.97
N GLY A 108 -57.86 -10.42 26.18
CA GLY A 108 -57.27 -9.19 26.71
C GLY A 108 -55.75 -9.19 26.81
N GLY A 109 -55.05 -9.90 25.91
CA GLY A 109 -53.59 -9.97 25.89
C GLY A 109 -52.98 -9.93 24.50
N TYR A 110 -51.72 -9.55 24.42
CA TYR A 110 -50.92 -9.49 23.20
C TYR A 110 -50.19 -10.80 22.97
N ARG A 111 -50.24 -11.29 21.73
CA ARG A 111 -49.49 -12.45 21.27
C ARG A 111 -48.68 -12.08 20.04
N ILE A 112 -47.43 -12.51 19.99
CA ILE A 112 -46.61 -12.40 18.77
C ILE A 112 -47.18 -13.39 17.74
N THR A 113 -47.48 -12.87 16.55
CA THR A 113 -48.02 -13.66 15.43
C THR A 113 -46.99 -14.65 14.91
N ASP A 114 -47.42 -15.68 14.19
CA ASP A 114 -46.50 -16.69 13.66
C ASP A 114 -45.53 -16.09 12.61
N ALA A 115 -46.02 -15.17 11.78
CA ALA A 115 -45.18 -14.39 10.87
C ALA A 115 -44.17 -13.51 11.63
N GLY A 116 -44.60 -12.87 12.72
CA GLY A 116 -43.70 -12.14 13.61
C GLY A 116 -42.61 -13.03 14.23
N ARG A 117 -42.97 -14.22 14.73
CA ARG A 117 -41.98 -15.18 15.27
C ARG A 117 -40.97 -15.62 14.20
N PHE A 118 -41.44 -15.86 12.98
CA PHE A 118 -40.57 -16.22 11.85
C PHE A 118 -39.57 -15.10 11.55
N VAL A 119 -40.04 -13.86 11.34
CA VAL A 119 -39.15 -12.73 11.03
C VAL A 119 -38.22 -12.43 12.20
N ALA A 120 -38.69 -12.55 13.44
CA ALA A 120 -37.83 -12.42 14.63
C ALA A 120 -36.68 -13.44 14.65
N THR A 121 -36.98 -14.68 14.26
CA THR A 121 -35.97 -15.74 14.15
C THR A 121 -34.90 -15.35 13.13
N VAL A 122 -35.30 -14.85 11.96
CA VAL A 122 -34.38 -14.35 10.92
C VAL A 122 -33.55 -13.17 11.44
N LEU A 123 -34.14 -12.22 12.17
CA LEU A 123 -33.41 -11.09 12.74
C LEU A 123 -32.41 -11.52 13.82
N SER A 124 -32.78 -12.48 14.66
CA SER A 124 -31.88 -13.04 15.68
C SER A 124 -30.67 -13.72 15.03
N PHE A 125 -30.91 -14.40 13.90
CA PHE A 125 -29.89 -15.01 13.07
C PHE A 125 -28.96 -13.92 12.48
N LEU A 126 -29.51 -12.90 11.82
CA LEU A 126 -28.72 -11.78 11.29
C LEU A 126 -27.85 -11.10 12.36
N ARG A 127 -28.40 -10.88 13.56
CA ARG A 127 -27.67 -10.25 14.68
C ARG A 127 -26.49 -11.09 15.17
N HIS A 128 -26.65 -12.41 15.26
CA HIS A 128 -25.56 -13.30 15.67
C HIS A 128 -24.43 -13.30 14.64
N GLN A 129 -24.76 -13.19 13.35
CA GLN A 129 -23.83 -13.34 12.23
C GLN A 129 -23.14 -12.04 11.81
N VAL A 130 -23.65 -10.86 12.19
CA VAL A 130 -22.83 -9.62 12.10
C VAL A 130 -21.52 -9.75 12.91
N LYS A 131 -21.47 -10.69 13.86
CA LYS A 131 -20.27 -11.01 14.64
C LYS A 131 -19.47 -12.21 14.10
N ASP A 132 -20.10 -13.11 13.35
CA ASP A 132 -19.50 -14.33 12.80
C ASP A 132 -19.81 -14.50 11.30
N GLN A 133 -18.74 -14.56 10.49
CA GLN A 133 -18.58 -14.82 9.05
C GLN A 133 -19.78 -15.21 8.15
N ALA A 134 -19.72 -14.74 6.89
CA ALA A 134 -20.75 -14.87 5.85
C ALA A 134 -21.11 -16.29 5.35
N LEU A 135 -20.29 -17.33 5.60
CA LEU A 135 -20.51 -18.69 5.06
C LEU A 135 -21.50 -19.52 5.88
N LEU A 136 -21.53 -19.33 7.20
CA LEU A 136 -22.36 -20.10 8.11
C LEU A 136 -23.87 -19.92 7.85
N PRO A 137 -24.40 -18.71 7.57
CA PRO A 137 -25.78 -18.50 7.12
C PRO A 137 -26.23 -19.37 5.98
N THR A 138 -25.43 -19.40 4.92
CA THR A 138 -25.78 -20.12 3.71
C THR A 138 -25.80 -21.61 4.01
N LEU A 139 -24.87 -22.10 4.83
CA LEU A 139 -24.82 -23.50 5.26
C LEU A 139 -26.02 -23.92 6.13
N GLU A 140 -26.38 -23.13 7.14
CA GLU A 140 -27.56 -23.39 7.98
C GLU A 140 -28.84 -23.34 7.15
N GLY A 141 -28.90 -22.43 6.17
CA GLY A 141 -29.99 -22.37 5.20
C GLY A 141 -30.14 -23.65 4.39
N VAL A 142 -29.03 -24.22 3.90
CA VAL A 142 -29.05 -25.52 3.21
C VAL A 142 -29.54 -26.64 4.13
N ASP A 143 -28.99 -26.76 5.34
CA ASP A 143 -29.40 -27.80 6.30
C ASP A 143 -30.89 -27.69 6.65
N TYR A 144 -31.38 -26.47 6.88
CA TYR A 144 -32.81 -26.23 7.13
C TYR A 144 -33.69 -26.65 5.95
N MET A 145 -33.35 -26.24 4.72
CA MET A 145 -34.11 -26.59 3.53
C MET A 145 -34.16 -28.10 3.30
N LEU A 146 -33.03 -28.78 3.50
CA LEU A 146 -32.95 -30.25 3.42
C LEU A 146 -33.86 -30.93 4.44
N ARG A 147 -33.88 -30.46 5.69
CA ARG A 147 -34.78 -30.98 6.74
C ARG A 147 -36.26 -30.75 6.42
N CYS A 148 -36.58 -29.66 5.75
CA CYS A 148 -37.93 -29.34 5.29
C CYS A 148 -38.32 -30.01 3.97
N GLY A 149 -37.39 -30.72 3.31
CA GLY A 149 -37.63 -31.33 1.99
C GLY A 149 -37.78 -30.33 0.85
N VAL A 150 -37.27 -29.11 1.01
CA VAL A 150 -37.28 -28.05 0.00
C VAL A 150 -35.98 -28.08 -0.80
N ASP A 151 -36.06 -27.83 -2.11
CA ASP A 151 -34.90 -27.84 -3.00
C ASP A 151 -33.85 -26.76 -2.61
N PRO A 152 -32.63 -27.15 -2.19
CA PRO A 152 -31.61 -26.22 -1.70
C PRO A 152 -30.75 -25.59 -2.82
N VAL A 153 -31.01 -25.85 -4.11
CA VAL A 153 -30.15 -25.43 -5.24
C VAL A 153 -29.71 -23.97 -5.14
N ARG A 154 -30.62 -23.02 -4.85
CA ARG A 154 -30.26 -21.59 -4.75
C ARG A 154 -29.27 -21.31 -3.62
N GLN A 155 -29.44 -21.94 -2.46
CA GLN A 155 -28.51 -21.77 -1.34
C GLN A 155 -27.15 -22.43 -1.61
N LEU A 156 -27.15 -23.58 -2.29
CA LEU A 156 -25.90 -24.20 -2.75
C LEU A 156 -25.16 -23.32 -3.75
N MET A 157 -25.86 -22.67 -4.69
CA MET A 157 -25.25 -21.70 -5.61
C MET A 157 -24.64 -20.51 -4.88
N LEU A 158 -25.31 -19.97 -3.85
CA LEU A 158 -24.77 -18.91 -3.01
C LEU A 158 -23.52 -19.36 -2.26
N LEU A 159 -23.55 -20.56 -1.67
CA LEU A 159 -22.39 -21.12 -0.95
C LEU A 159 -21.20 -21.30 -1.89
N ARG A 160 -21.45 -21.82 -3.10
CA ARG A 160 -20.42 -21.94 -4.16
C ARG A 160 -19.83 -20.58 -4.50
N SER A 161 -20.67 -19.56 -4.73
CA SER A 161 -20.21 -18.21 -5.05
C SER A 161 -19.30 -17.64 -3.96
N GLN A 162 -19.69 -17.76 -2.69
CA GLN A 162 -18.91 -17.26 -1.56
C GLN A 162 -17.55 -17.96 -1.43
N LEU A 163 -17.49 -19.27 -1.67
CA LEU A 163 -16.23 -20.02 -1.67
C LEU A 163 -15.34 -19.67 -2.86
N GLU A 164 -15.92 -19.34 -4.01
CA GLU A 164 -15.20 -18.90 -5.20
C GLU A 164 -14.60 -17.52 -4.99
N ASP A 165 -15.37 -16.59 -4.42
CA ASP A 165 -14.90 -15.26 -4.02
C ASP A 165 -13.72 -15.37 -3.04
N LEU A 166 -13.82 -16.25 -2.04
CA LEU A 166 -12.72 -16.52 -1.11
C LEU A 166 -11.48 -17.02 -1.86
N ARG A 167 -11.62 -17.95 -2.82
CA ARG A 167 -10.49 -18.42 -3.62
C ARG A 167 -9.83 -17.27 -4.39
N THR A 168 -10.63 -16.45 -5.05
CA THR A 168 -10.13 -15.29 -5.79
C THR A 168 -9.45 -14.27 -4.87
N GLU A 169 -9.95 -14.05 -3.66
CA GLU A 169 -9.26 -13.24 -2.64
C GLU A 169 -7.89 -13.83 -2.29
N MET A 170 -7.78 -15.15 -2.11
CA MET A 170 -6.50 -15.81 -1.81
C MET A 170 -5.49 -15.64 -2.95
N GLU A 171 -5.94 -15.85 -4.19
CA GLU A 171 -5.10 -15.69 -5.38
C GLU A 171 -4.59 -14.25 -5.55
N ARG A 172 -5.45 -13.26 -5.27
CA ARG A 172 -5.09 -11.83 -5.27
C ARG A 172 -4.11 -11.49 -4.14
N ALA A 173 -4.33 -12.01 -2.94
CA ALA A 173 -3.40 -11.82 -1.83
C ALA A 173 -2.02 -12.41 -2.17
N ARG A 174 -2.00 -13.61 -2.76
CA ARG A 174 -0.77 -14.26 -3.23
C ARG A 174 -0.03 -13.41 -4.26
N SER A 175 -0.72 -12.86 -5.26
CA SER A 175 -0.08 -12.02 -6.27
C SER A 175 0.37 -10.64 -5.76
N SER A 176 -0.24 -10.15 -4.67
CA SER A 176 0.12 -8.85 -4.08
C SER A 176 1.49 -8.82 -3.39
N HIS A 177 2.04 -9.98 -3.00
CA HIS A 177 3.25 -10.11 -2.19
C HIS A 177 3.24 -9.29 -0.89
N SER A 178 2.08 -8.80 -0.44
CA SER A 178 1.91 -8.03 0.79
C SER A 178 1.67 -8.97 1.95
N ASP A 179 2.57 -8.96 2.93
CA ASP A 179 2.46 -9.81 4.12
C ASP A 179 1.16 -9.57 4.92
N VAL A 180 0.68 -8.33 4.97
CA VAL A 180 -0.60 -8.00 5.63
C VAL A 180 -1.77 -8.65 4.90
N LEU A 181 -1.83 -8.54 3.57
CA LEU A 181 -2.89 -9.15 2.78
C LEU A 181 -2.81 -10.68 2.81
N LEU A 182 -1.60 -11.25 2.76
CA LEU A 182 -1.37 -12.68 2.87
C LEU A 182 -1.86 -13.24 4.21
N ARG A 183 -1.60 -12.56 5.34
CA ARG A 183 -2.08 -13.00 6.65
C ARG A 183 -3.58 -12.82 6.86
N ASP A 184 -4.17 -11.71 6.39
CA ASP A 184 -5.63 -11.54 6.43
C ASP A 184 -6.33 -12.66 5.63
N ALA A 185 -5.85 -12.88 4.40
CA ALA A 185 -6.31 -13.97 3.53
C ALA A 185 -6.17 -15.34 4.22
N ALA A 186 -5.02 -15.64 4.82
CA ALA A 186 -4.81 -16.90 5.54
C ALA A 186 -5.73 -17.05 6.76
N GLY A 187 -6.01 -15.95 7.47
CA GLY A 187 -6.98 -15.91 8.56
C GLY A 187 -8.38 -16.30 8.09
N ARG A 188 -8.86 -15.68 7.01
CA ARG A 188 -10.17 -16.00 6.40
C ARG A 188 -10.24 -17.42 5.87
N LEU A 189 -9.18 -17.90 5.22
CA LEU A 189 -9.12 -19.27 4.73
C LEU A 189 -9.17 -20.28 5.89
N LYS A 190 -8.38 -20.08 6.94
CA LYS A 190 -8.40 -20.96 8.13
C LYS A 190 -9.80 -21.04 8.73
N GLN A 191 -10.50 -19.91 8.80
CA GLN A 191 -11.86 -19.84 9.29
C GLN A 191 -12.85 -20.61 8.39
N ALA A 192 -12.80 -20.43 7.07
CA ALA A 192 -13.62 -21.20 6.13
C ALA A 192 -13.33 -22.70 6.18
N LEU A 193 -12.05 -23.08 6.30
CA LEU A 193 -11.62 -24.48 6.42
C LEU A 193 -12.07 -25.11 7.74
N ALA A 194 -12.18 -24.34 8.83
CA ALA A 194 -12.75 -24.84 10.09
C ALA A 194 -14.21 -25.29 9.93
N LEU A 195 -14.95 -24.71 8.96
CA LEU A 195 -16.30 -25.10 8.62
C LEU A 195 -16.37 -26.20 7.56
N SER A 196 -15.25 -26.59 6.94
CA SER A 196 -15.26 -27.49 5.77
C SER A 196 -15.85 -28.87 6.05
N GLU A 197 -15.54 -29.49 7.19
CA GLU A 197 -16.14 -30.77 7.60
C GLU A 197 -17.64 -30.65 7.79
N ARG A 198 -18.10 -29.53 8.37
CA ARG A 198 -19.52 -29.27 8.53
C ARG A 198 -20.22 -29.07 7.19
N ILE A 199 -19.58 -28.33 6.27
CA ILE A 199 -20.08 -28.17 4.89
C ILE A 199 -20.21 -29.53 4.22
N ARG A 200 -19.16 -30.37 4.28
CA ARG A 200 -19.19 -31.73 3.72
C ARG A 200 -20.30 -32.59 4.31
N ALA A 201 -20.53 -32.52 5.62
CA ALA A 201 -21.59 -33.27 6.29
C ALA A 201 -23.00 -32.86 5.81
N VAL A 202 -23.26 -31.55 5.66
CA VAL A 202 -24.54 -31.06 5.14
C VAL A 202 -24.71 -31.45 3.67
N LEU A 203 -23.66 -31.30 2.84
CA LEU A 203 -23.71 -31.70 1.43
C LEU A 203 -23.93 -33.22 1.24
N ALA A 204 -23.43 -34.05 2.16
CA ALA A 204 -23.67 -35.49 2.15
C ALA A 204 -25.13 -35.87 2.45
N SER A 205 -25.89 -34.99 3.10
CA SER A 205 -27.30 -35.20 3.40
C SER A 205 -28.24 -34.85 2.24
N VAL A 206 -27.72 -34.33 1.12
CA VAL A 206 -28.52 -34.00 -0.07
C VAL A 206 -29.13 -35.29 -0.67
N PRO A 207 -30.47 -35.36 -0.80
CA PRO A 207 -31.17 -36.52 -1.34
C PRO A 207 -30.73 -36.94 -2.75
N LEU A 208 -30.84 -38.23 -3.07
CA LEU A 208 -30.38 -38.81 -4.35
C LEU A 208 -31.26 -38.40 -5.55
N ASP A 209 -32.52 -38.06 -5.28
CA ASP A 209 -33.54 -37.64 -6.24
C ASP A 209 -33.35 -36.20 -6.74
N MET A 210 -32.61 -35.37 -6.01
CA MET A 210 -32.31 -33.99 -6.38
C MET A 210 -31.03 -33.88 -7.21
N MET A 211 -31.10 -34.20 -8.51
CA MET A 211 -29.92 -34.26 -9.39
C MET A 211 -29.14 -32.93 -9.48
N GLU A 212 -29.84 -31.79 -9.62
CA GLU A 212 -29.22 -30.46 -9.73
C GLU A 212 -28.53 -30.04 -8.43
N ALA A 213 -29.19 -30.25 -7.30
CA ALA A 213 -28.61 -30.01 -5.97
C ALA A 213 -27.35 -30.87 -5.76
N ARG A 214 -27.37 -32.12 -6.23
CA ARG A 214 -26.22 -33.01 -6.14
C ARG A 214 -25.05 -32.56 -7.03
N ALA A 215 -25.33 -32.10 -8.24
CA ALA A 215 -24.30 -31.54 -9.12
C ALA A 215 -23.61 -30.34 -8.44
N MET A 216 -24.39 -29.43 -7.83
CA MET A 216 -23.84 -28.33 -7.03
C MET A 216 -23.05 -28.80 -5.83
N ALA A 217 -23.53 -29.81 -5.09
CA ALA A 217 -22.79 -30.37 -3.96
C ALA A 217 -21.43 -30.94 -4.38
N HIS A 218 -21.33 -31.58 -5.55
CA HIS A 218 -20.07 -32.06 -6.10
C HIS A 218 -19.13 -30.91 -6.48
N GLU A 219 -19.63 -29.87 -7.15
CA GLU A 219 -18.82 -28.69 -7.48
C GLU A 219 -18.26 -28.00 -6.23
N ILE A 220 -19.08 -27.90 -5.16
CA ILE A 220 -18.65 -27.34 -3.88
C ILE A 220 -17.59 -28.22 -3.23
N HIS A 221 -17.72 -29.56 -3.27
CA HIS A 221 -16.68 -30.48 -2.79
C HIS A 221 -15.35 -30.31 -3.53
N ASP A 222 -15.39 -30.13 -4.85
CA ASP A 222 -14.21 -29.89 -5.66
C ASP A 222 -13.57 -28.53 -5.35
N LEU A 223 -14.40 -27.50 -5.11
CA LEU A 223 -13.95 -26.17 -4.73
C LEU A 223 -13.29 -26.17 -3.35
N LEU A 224 -13.88 -26.84 -2.36
CA LEU A 224 -13.27 -27.02 -1.04
C LEU A 224 -11.91 -27.74 -1.13
N SER A 225 -11.79 -28.72 -2.02
CA SER A 225 -10.54 -29.45 -2.24
C SER A 225 -9.48 -28.55 -2.89
N ARG A 226 -9.87 -27.71 -3.84
CA ARG A 226 -8.98 -26.68 -4.43
C ARG A 226 -8.55 -25.62 -3.42
N LEU A 227 -9.46 -25.16 -2.55
CA LEU A 227 -9.15 -24.20 -1.48
C LEU A 227 -8.09 -24.73 -0.50
N HIS A 228 -8.12 -26.03 -0.18
CA HIS A 228 -7.04 -26.65 0.61
C HIS A 228 -5.69 -26.57 -0.09
N GLY A 229 -5.65 -26.77 -1.41
CA GLY A 229 -4.43 -26.61 -2.22
C GLY A 229 -3.89 -25.18 -2.18
N VAL A 230 -4.77 -24.18 -2.38
CA VAL A 230 -4.40 -22.76 -2.31
C VAL A 230 -3.88 -22.37 -0.92
N GLY A 231 -4.38 -22.99 0.15
CA GLY A 231 -3.86 -22.76 1.51
C GLY A 231 -2.39 -23.14 1.69
N SER A 232 -1.95 -24.22 1.05
CA SER A 232 -0.53 -24.62 1.05
C SER A 232 0.34 -23.58 0.35
N GLU A 233 -0.10 -23.12 -0.83
CA GLU A 233 0.61 -22.10 -1.61
C GLU A 233 0.67 -20.75 -0.86
N LEU A 234 -0.41 -20.36 -0.21
CA LEU A 234 -0.48 -19.14 0.58
C LEU A 234 0.48 -19.19 1.78
N HIS A 235 0.59 -20.34 2.46
CA HIS A 235 1.53 -20.53 3.56
C HIS A 235 2.99 -20.47 3.09
N SER A 236 3.28 -21.04 1.90
CA SER A 236 4.59 -20.91 1.25
C SER A 236 4.91 -19.44 0.95
N ALA A 237 3.96 -18.69 0.38
CA ALA A 237 4.12 -17.27 0.10
C ALA A 237 4.37 -16.43 1.36
N ILE A 238 3.65 -16.70 2.47
CA ILE A 238 3.89 -16.06 3.77
C ILE A 238 5.31 -16.34 4.26
N THR A 239 5.77 -17.60 4.14
CA THR A 239 7.11 -18.00 4.58
C THR A 239 8.19 -17.31 3.74
N GLU A 240 8.00 -17.22 2.43
CA GLU A 240 8.93 -16.56 1.51
C GLU A 240 9.01 -15.06 1.77
N VAL A 241 7.87 -14.37 1.88
CA VAL A 241 7.83 -12.95 2.24
C VAL A 241 8.47 -12.72 3.62
N GLY A 242 8.21 -13.61 4.59
CA GLY A 242 8.86 -13.58 5.90
C GLY A 242 10.38 -13.73 5.83
N ARG A 243 10.90 -14.58 4.94
CA ARG A 243 12.34 -14.74 4.70
C ARG A 243 12.96 -13.51 4.04
N GLN A 244 12.30 -12.90 3.07
CA GLN A 244 12.79 -11.70 2.39
C GLN A 244 12.87 -10.47 3.32
N HIS A 245 12.01 -10.42 4.34
CA HIS A 245 11.98 -9.34 5.34
C HIS A 245 12.82 -9.62 6.60
N LEU A 246 13.40 -10.82 6.74
CA LEU A 246 14.38 -11.12 7.77
C LEU A 246 15.72 -10.50 7.37
N HIS A 247 15.88 -9.19 7.56
CA HIS A 247 17.11 -8.50 7.96
C HIS A 247 16.84 -7.00 8.15
N LEU A 248 16.00 -6.64 9.12
CA LEU A 248 16.19 -5.37 9.82
C LEU A 248 17.10 -5.67 11.02
N VAL A 249 18.13 -4.84 11.21
CA VAL A 249 19.14 -4.99 12.26
C VAL A 249 18.44 -5.28 13.60
N ALA A 250 18.87 -6.35 14.29
CA ALA A 250 18.37 -6.82 15.59
C ALA A 250 17.06 -7.65 15.65
N GLY A 251 16.66 -8.34 14.57
CA GLY A 251 15.62 -9.39 14.66
C GLY A 251 14.19 -8.89 14.83
N LEU A 252 13.97 -7.58 14.70
CA LEU A 252 12.66 -6.99 14.48
C LEU A 252 12.22 -7.32 13.06
N ASN A 253 11.08 -8.01 12.93
CA ASN A 253 10.48 -8.21 11.61
C ASN A 253 9.55 -7.00 11.30
N THR A 254 9.20 -6.80 10.03
CA THR A 254 8.28 -5.73 9.60
C THR A 254 6.91 -5.83 10.28
N THR A 255 6.57 -6.98 10.85
CA THR A 255 5.26 -7.27 11.43
C THR A 255 5.16 -6.89 12.89
N ASP A 256 6.26 -6.97 13.63
CA ASP A 256 6.41 -6.42 14.96
C ASP A 256 6.31 -4.90 14.86
N ILE A 257 6.87 -4.31 13.79
CA ILE A 257 6.76 -2.89 13.51
C ILE A 257 5.32 -2.52 13.17
N VAL A 258 4.66 -3.20 12.22
CA VAL A 258 3.27 -2.90 11.85
C VAL A 258 2.30 -3.15 13.02
N ALA A 259 2.45 -4.24 13.76
CA ALA A 259 1.62 -4.55 14.92
C ALA A 259 1.84 -3.56 16.07
N ALA A 260 3.08 -3.08 16.28
CA ALA A 260 3.35 -2.01 17.21
C ALA A 260 2.68 -0.69 16.75
N LEU A 261 2.81 -0.33 15.47
CA LEU A 261 2.19 0.87 14.91
C LEU A 261 0.65 0.82 15.01
N MET A 262 0.02 -0.31 14.71
CA MET A 262 -1.44 -0.49 14.81
C MET A 262 -1.99 -0.38 16.23
N ARG A 263 -1.14 -0.50 17.26
CA ARG A 263 -1.53 -0.36 18.67
C ARG A 263 -1.39 1.08 19.18
N LEU A 264 -0.76 1.97 18.41
CA LEU A 264 -0.59 3.36 18.80
C LEU A 264 -1.83 4.20 18.43
N PRO A 265 -2.20 5.20 19.25
CA PRO A 265 -3.27 6.12 18.91
C PRO A 265 -2.87 6.99 17.71
N LEU A 266 -3.87 7.43 16.93
CA LEU A 266 -3.68 8.18 15.69
C LEU A 266 -2.80 9.43 15.86
N SER A 267 -2.85 10.08 17.03
CA SER A 267 -2.03 11.25 17.36
C SER A 267 -0.53 10.93 17.44
N GLU A 268 -0.17 9.76 17.98
CA GLU A 268 1.22 9.32 18.08
C GLU A 268 1.75 8.87 16.72
N LEU A 269 0.92 8.19 15.92
CA LEU A 269 1.26 7.84 14.54
C LEU A 269 1.48 9.08 13.67
N ALA A 270 0.62 10.09 13.79
CA ALA A 270 0.76 11.36 13.08
C ALA A 270 2.03 12.11 13.50
N GLY A 271 2.38 12.11 14.78
CA GLY A 271 3.63 12.69 15.28
C GLY A 271 4.87 11.95 14.77
N ALA A 272 4.86 10.61 14.80
CA ALA A 272 5.93 9.79 14.26
C ALA A 272 6.10 9.98 12.75
N ALA A 273 4.99 10.04 11.99
CA ALA A 273 5.01 10.32 10.57
C ALA A 273 5.54 11.73 10.26
N THR A 274 5.15 12.73 11.05
CA THR A 274 5.65 14.11 10.89
C THR A 274 7.16 14.17 11.11
N ASN A 275 7.67 13.48 12.14
CA ASN A 275 9.11 13.38 12.39
C ASN A 275 9.86 12.57 11.32
N ALA A 276 9.24 11.54 10.75
CA ALA A 276 9.82 10.74 9.66
C ALA A 276 9.80 11.49 8.30
N LEU A 277 8.86 12.42 8.12
CA LEU A 277 8.75 13.31 6.95
C LEU A 277 9.64 14.55 7.08
N LEU A 278 10.26 14.78 8.24
CA LEU A 278 11.32 15.77 8.32
C LEU A 278 12.43 15.32 7.36
N PRO A 279 12.90 16.20 6.45
CA PRO A 279 14.04 15.88 5.63
C PRO A 279 15.20 15.54 6.55
N ALA A 280 15.58 14.26 6.57
CA ALA A 280 16.85 13.85 7.11
C ALA A 280 17.89 14.51 6.21
N PHE A 281 18.41 15.66 6.63
CA PHE A 281 19.63 16.18 6.02
C PHE A 281 20.68 15.11 6.32
N PRO A 282 21.15 14.33 5.32
CA PRO A 282 22.30 13.50 5.57
C PRO A 282 23.38 14.48 6.05
N ALA A 283 23.96 14.19 7.22
CA ALA A 283 25.20 14.86 7.59
C ALA A 283 26.10 14.78 6.34
N PRO A 284 26.67 15.90 5.87
CA PRO A 284 27.43 15.88 4.63
C PRO A 284 28.46 14.76 4.77
N PRO A 285 28.50 13.80 3.84
CA PRO A 285 29.47 12.73 3.93
C PRO A 285 30.83 13.41 4.01
N ILE A 286 31.62 13.05 5.03
CA ILE A 286 33.03 13.42 5.03
C ILE A 286 33.58 12.72 3.79
N ILE A 287 33.77 13.47 2.71
CA ILE A 287 34.33 12.98 1.47
C ILE A 287 35.79 12.69 1.80
N VAL A 288 36.09 11.43 2.09
CA VAL A 288 37.47 10.95 2.04
C VAL A 288 37.80 10.88 0.55
N GLU A 289 38.63 11.80 0.08
CA GLU A 289 38.96 11.99 -1.34
C GLU A 289 39.41 10.66 -2.00
N GLU A 290 40.11 9.83 -1.25
CA GLU A 290 40.60 8.51 -1.68
C GLU A 290 39.46 7.52 -1.95
N LEU A 291 38.38 7.54 -1.14
CA LEU A 291 37.21 6.68 -1.33
C LEU A 291 36.35 7.17 -2.51
N LEU A 292 36.27 8.49 -2.71
CA LEU A 292 35.59 9.06 -3.87
C LEU A 292 36.33 8.75 -5.17
N ALA A 293 37.67 8.89 -5.17
CA ALA A 293 38.53 8.52 -6.29
C ALA A 293 38.40 7.03 -6.62
N ALA A 294 38.49 6.15 -5.62
CA ALA A 294 38.34 4.71 -5.82
C ALA A 294 36.94 4.32 -6.34
N ALA A 295 35.88 4.98 -5.86
CA ALA A 295 34.52 4.75 -6.35
C ALA A 295 34.32 5.26 -7.78
N ALA A 296 34.90 6.41 -8.12
CA ALA A 296 34.87 6.99 -9.46
C ALA A 296 35.65 6.12 -10.46
N GLU A 297 36.83 5.64 -10.09
CA GLU A 297 37.62 4.69 -10.88
C GLU A 297 36.88 3.38 -11.10
N ALA A 298 36.27 2.81 -10.05
CA ALA A 298 35.47 1.59 -10.16
C ALA A 298 34.23 1.79 -11.04
N TYR A 299 33.63 2.97 -11.02
CA TYR A 299 32.49 3.33 -11.89
C TYR A 299 32.93 3.50 -13.35
N LEU A 300 34.02 4.22 -13.61
CA LEU A 300 34.62 4.37 -14.95
C LEU A 300 35.03 3.02 -15.52
N ALA A 301 35.66 2.15 -14.71
CA ALA A 301 36.06 0.80 -15.12
C ALA A 301 34.88 -0.09 -15.52
N ARG A 302 33.68 0.15 -14.94
CA ARG A 302 32.45 -0.55 -15.31
C ARG A 302 31.77 0.04 -16.56
N GLN A 303 31.96 1.33 -16.82
CA GLN A 303 31.41 1.98 -18.02
C GLN A 303 32.26 1.75 -19.28
N ILE A 304 33.53 1.40 -19.14
CA ILE A 304 34.38 0.96 -20.26
C ILE A 304 34.03 -0.51 -20.60
N GLU A 305 32.82 -0.74 -21.11
CA GLU A 305 32.34 -2.05 -21.56
C GLU A 305 32.70 -2.36 -23.03
N GLU A 306 33.38 -1.45 -23.73
CA GLU A 306 33.99 -1.71 -25.04
C GLU A 306 35.50 -1.45 -24.97
N LYS A 307 36.28 -2.53 -24.81
CA LYS A 307 37.72 -2.49 -25.08
C LYS A 307 37.92 -2.37 -26.59
N VAL A 308 38.00 -1.15 -27.10
CA VAL A 308 38.61 -0.89 -28.41
C VAL A 308 40.03 -1.49 -28.35
N PRO A 309 40.45 -2.35 -29.29
CA PRO A 309 41.81 -2.86 -29.31
C PRO A 309 42.76 -1.68 -29.48
N ILE A 310 43.61 -1.44 -28.47
CA ILE A 310 44.69 -0.46 -28.60
C ILE A 310 45.74 -1.09 -29.51
N GLU A 311 45.76 -0.71 -30.79
CA GLU A 311 46.91 -0.92 -31.65
C GLU A 311 48.01 0.03 -31.19
N TRP A 312 49.10 -0.54 -30.69
CA TRP A 312 50.31 0.23 -30.38
C TRP A 312 51.01 0.55 -31.70
N SER A 313 50.83 1.77 -32.20
CA SER A 313 51.77 2.39 -33.13
C SER A 313 52.68 3.35 -32.37
N GLU A 314 53.94 3.48 -32.80
CA GLU A 314 54.83 4.53 -32.32
C GLU A 314 54.17 5.89 -32.54
N ALA A 315 54.12 6.71 -31.48
CA ALA A 315 53.59 8.05 -31.56
C ALA A 315 54.38 8.85 -32.62
N PRO A 316 53.74 9.56 -33.55
CA PRO A 316 54.46 10.43 -34.45
C PRO A 316 55.19 11.50 -33.62
N ASP A 317 56.43 11.81 -34.03
CA ASP A 317 57.18 12.91 -33.44
C ASP A 317 56.29 14.17 -33.46
N PRO A 318 56.21 14.92 -32.35
CA PRO A 318 55.33 16.07 -32.26
C PRO A 318 55.72 17.07 -33.37
N GLU A 319 54.81 17.30 -34.30
CA GLU A 319 54.95 18.37 -35.29
C GLU A 319 55.11 19.69 -34.54
N ALA A 320 56.17 20.44 -34.88
CA ALA A 320 56.40 21.77 -34.33
C ALA A 320 55.21 22.66 -34.69
N VAL A 321 54.34 22.91 -33.71
CA VAL A 321 53.25 23.87 -33.87
C VAL A 321 53.89 25.24 -34.06
N ASP A 322 53.58 25.85 -35.20
CA ASP A 322 54.06 27.17 -35.61
C ASP A 322 53.79 28.19 -34.50
N ALA A 323 54.78 29.02 -34.18
CA ALA A 323 54.93 29.78 -32.94
C ALA A 323 54.01 31.02 -32.82
N ALA A 324 52.79 30.95 -33.35
CA ALA A 324 51.85 32.06 -33.45
C ALA A 324 50.52 31.85 -32.71
N ALA A 325 50.43 30.89 -31.79
CA ALA A 325 49.37 30.89 -30.79
C ALA A 325 49.66 32.05 -29.82
N ALA A 326 48.82 33.10 -29.86
CA ALA A 326 48.95 34.25 -28.97
C ALA A 326 48.99 33.77 -27.52
N LEU A 327 50.15 33.92 -26.87
CA LEU A 327 50.33 33.53 -25.48
C LEU A 327 49.39 34.36 -24.61
N PRO A 328 48.74 33.76 -23.60
CA PRO A 328 47.98 34.51 -22.61
C PRO A 328 48.84 35.63 -22.02
N PRO A 329 48.29 36.84 -21.80
CA PRO A 329 49.06 37.99 -21.35
C PRO A 329 49.76 37.73 -20.01
N GLU A 330 49.19 36.88 -19.15
CA GLU A 330 49.76 36.48 -17.87
C GLU A 330 51.05 35.66 -18.03
N VAL A 331 51.13 34.83 -19.08
CA VAL A 331 52.33 34.03 -19.40
C VAL A 331 53.41 34.92 -20.01
N THR A 332 53.04 35.86 -20.86
CA THR A 332 53.99 36.85 -21.41
C THR A 332 54.58 37.72 -20.30
N ALA A 333 53.76 38.25 -19.39
CA ALA A 333 54.22 39.04 -18.26
C ALA A 333 55.12 38.24 -17.30
N LEU A 334 54.85 36.95 -17.13
CA LEU A 334 55.70 36.05 -16.35
C LEU A 334 57.09 35.88 -16.98
N LEU A 335 57.16 35.66 -18.30
CA LEU A 335 58.42 35.55 -19.02
C LEU A 335 59.24 36.85 -18.94
N ASP A 336 58.58 38.01 -19.09
CA ASP A 336 59.25 39.32 -18.96
C ASP A 336 59.75 39.60 -17.54
N ASP A 337 59.09 39.06 -16.51
CA ASP A 337 59.59 39.12 -15.14
C ASP A 337 60.84 38.25 -14.95
N PHE A 338 60.85 37.03 -15.50
CA PHE A 338 62.03 36.17 -15.45
C PHE A 338 63.22 36.76 -16.23
N ASP A 339 62.98 37.31 -17.41
CA ASP A 339 64.01 38.01 -18.20
C ASP A 339 64.62 39.17 -17.40
N ARG A 340 63.80 39.96 -16.70
CA ARG A 340 64.30 41.04 -15.83
C ARG A 340 65.14 40.52 -14.67
N ILE A 341 64.79 39.40 -14.06
CA ILE A 341 65.60 38.80 -12.99
C ILE A 341 66.96 38.36 -13.56
N ALA A 342 66.95 37.68 -14.72
CA ALA A 342 68.16 37.25 -15.43
C ALA A 342 69.07 38.43 -15.78
N GLU A 343 68.51 39.53 -16.30
CA GLU A 343 69.25 40.75 -16.65
C GLU A 343 69.76 41.52 -15.43
N SER A 344 68.97 41.58 -14.36
CA SER A 344 69.31 42.35 -13.15
C SER A 344 70.50 41.78 -12.38
N ARG A 345 70.79 40.48 -12.54
CA ARG A 345 71.80 39.73 -11.78
C ARG A 345 71.61 39.76 -10.25
N ILE A 346 70.40 40.06 -9.79
CA ILE A 346 70.06 40.09 -8.36
C ILE A 346 69.17 38.88 -8.05
N ALA A 347 69.58 38.10 -7.04
CA ALA A 347 68.78 36.99 -6.54
C ALA A 347 67.46 37.51 -5.97
N THR A 348 66.35 36.93 -6.40
CA THR A 348 64.99 37.34 -6.00
C THR A 348 64.34 36.23 -5.17
N SER A 349 63.76 36.58 -4.03
CA SER A 349 63.08 35.61 -3.17
C SER A 349 61.76 35.14 -3.78
N PHE A 350 61.38 33.89 -3.53
CA PHE A 350 60.06 33.37 -3.93
C PHE A 350 58.91 34.15 -3.30
N HIS A 351 59.10 34.62 -2.06
CA HIS A 351 58.14 35.47 -1.36
C HIS A 351 57.83 36.76 -2.12
N ASP A 352 58.81 37.34 -2.81
CA ASP A 352 58.62 38.58 -3.56
C ASP A 352 58.16 38.33 -5.01
N PHE A 353 58.49 37.16 -5.57
CA PHE A 353 58.20 36.84 -6.97
C PHE A 353 56.79 36.26 -7.20
N ILE A 354 56.31 35.43 -6.28
CA ILE A 354 55.13 34.57 -6.48
C ILE A 354 53.80 35.32 -6.22
N PRO A 355 53.63 36.10 -5.13
CA PRO A 355 52.37 36.78 -4.87
C PRO A 355 52.09 37.87 -5.92
N ARG A 356 50.94 37.78 -6.61
CA ARG A 356 50.45 38.78 -7.56
C ARG A 356 48.98 39.12 -7.32
N ASN A 357 48.43 40.01 -8.15
CA ASN A 357 47.11 40.62 -7.95
C ASN A 357 45.99 39.59 -7.85
N THR A 358 46.13 38.42 -8.48
CA THR A 358 45.16 37.32 -8.41
C THR A 358 45.79 36.01 -7.93
N ALA A 359 44.95 35.16 -7.31
CA ALA A 359 45.35 33.82 -6.90
C ALA A 359 45.76 32.93 -8.09
N SER A 360 45.11 33.12 -9.24
CA SER A 360 45.41 32.39 -10.48
C SER A 360 46.80 32.74 -11.04
N GLU A 361 47.17 34.02 -11.05
CA GLU A 361 48.53 34.45 -11.44
C GLU A 361 49.59 33.89 -10.48
N SER A 362 49.30 33.92 -9.17
CA SER A 362 50.21 33.39 -8.17
C SER A 362 50.42 31.88 -8.35
N LEU A 363 49.34 31.12 -8.56
CA LEU A 363 49.40 29.68 -8.83
C LEU A 363 50.16 29.36 -10.11
N LEU A 364 49.94 30.12 -11.19
CA LEU A 364 50.67 29.96 -12.45
C LEU A 364 52.18 30.11 -12.26
N ARG A 365 52.63 31.05 -11.42
CA ARG A 365 54.07 31.23 -11.14
C ARG A 365 54.65 30.03 -10.42
N VAL A 366 53.96 29.51 -9.40
CA VAL A 366 54.38 28.34 -8.64
C VAL A 366 54.54 27.12 -9.54
N THR A 367 53.57 26.88 -10.42
CA THR A 367 53.57 25.70 -11.29
C THR A 367 54.61 25.78 -12.40
N MET A 368 55.02 26.99 -12.81
CA MET A 368 56.03 27.21 -13.85
C MET A 368 57.47 27.26 -13.31
N LEU A 369 57.69 27.52 -12.01
CA LEU A 369 59.04 27.54 -11.42
C LEU A 369 59.82 26.23 -11.69
N PRO A 370 59.29 25.02 -11.45
CA PRO A 370 60.04 23.78 -11.70
C PRO A 370 60.51 23.58 -13.14
N LEU A 371 59.93 24.29 -14.10
CA LEU A 371 60.29 24.20 -15.52
C LEU A 371 61.53 25.05 -15.86
N VAL A 372 61.93 25.99 -15.00
CA VAL A 372 63.20 26.69 -15.14
C VAL A 372 64.32 25.66 -15.05
N LYS A 373 65.16 25.58 -16.09
CA LYS A 373 66.28 24.63 -16.26
C LYS A 373 65.91 23.15 -16.50
N GLN A 374 64.63 22.77 -16.56
CA GLN A 374 64.28 21.44 -17.07
C GLN A 374 64.48 21.43 -18.59
N ALA A 375 65.38 20.58 -19.08
CA ALA A 375 65.65 20.39 -20.50
C ALA A 375 64.47 19.65 -21.16
N THR A 376 63.33 20.32 -21.29
CA THR A 376 62.23 19.87 -22.14
C THR A 376 62.55 20.29 -23.56
N GLY A 377 62.96 19.34 -24.40
CA GLY A 377 63.12 19.59 -25.84
C GLY A 377 61.79 20.06 -26.43
N GLY A 378 61.75 21.28 -26.95
CA GLY A 378 60.56 21.83 -27.60
C GLY A 378 60.62 23.34 -27.81
N ALA A 379 59.95 23.82 -28.86
CA ALA A 379 59.71 25.25 -29.09
C ALA A 379 58.55 25.75 -28.20
N GLY A 380 58.52 27.05 -27.86
CA GLY A 380 57.46 27.68 -27.06
C GLY A 380 57.89 28.09 -25.64
N VAL A 381 56.93 28.27 -24.72
CA VAL A 381 57.15 28.81 -23.36
C VAL A 381 58.11 27.92 -22.55
N ALA A 382 57.95 26.60 -22.59
CA ALA A 382 58.82 25.67 -21.88
C ALA A 382 60.27 25.72 -22.40
N GLY A 383 60.45 25.81 -23.73
CA GLY A 383 61.77 26.00 -24.34
C GLY A 383 62.41 27.35 -23.98
N ARG A 384 61.63 28.44 -23.94
CA ARG A 384 62.12 29.75 -23.51
C ARG A 384 62.51 29.74 -22.03
N LEU A 385 61.71 29.14 -21.15
CA LEU A 385 62.02 28.99 -19.72
C LEU A 385 63.29 28.13 -19.48
N ALA A 386 63.49 27.09 -20.29
CA ALA A 386 64.70 26.27 -20.23
C ALA A 386 65.97 26.99 -20.72
N ALA A 387 65.82 28.00 -21.60
CA ALA A 387 66.92 28.78 -22.14
C ALA A 387 67.36 29.96 -21.24
N LEU A 388 66.59 30.28 -20.19
CA LEU A 388 66.92 31.34 -19.26
C LEU A 388 68.12 30.94 -18.39
N ALA A 389 69.08 31.87 -18.23
CA ALA A 389 70.22 31.74 -17.33
C ALA A 389 69.81 31.97 -15.88
N LEU A 390 68.88 31.16 -15.38
CA LEU A 390 68.34 31.21 -14.03
C LEU A 390 68.48 29.84 -13.37
N SER A 391 68.80 29.85 -12.08
CA SER A 391 68.85 28.67 -11.23
C SER A 391 67.92 28.85 -10.04
N LEU A 392 67.33 27.75 -9.59
CA LEU A 392 66.44 27.74 -8.44
C LEU A 392 67.17 27.13 -7.25
N ARG A 393 67.22 27.88 -6.16
CA ARG A 393 67.74 27.40 -4.88
C ARG A 393 66.59 27.28 -3.89
N MET A 394 66.29 26.06 -3.50
CA MET A 394 65.29 25.76 -2.47
C MET A 394 65.98 25.45 -1.14
N GLU A 395 65.52 26.05 -0.04
CA GLU A 395 65.91 25.63 1.31
C GLU A 395 64.96 24.51 1.77
N GLU A 396 65.40 23.26 1.59
CA GLU A 396 64.76 21.99 2.02
C GLU A 396 63.43 21.57 1.35
N ASP A 397 63.17 20.24 1.41
CA ASP A 397 62.08 19.50 0.75
C ASP A 397 60.70 20.11 1.05
N CYS A 398 60.11 20.75 0.05
CA CYS A 398 58.75 21.26 0.15
C CYS A 398 57.73 20.31 -0.46
N ASP A 399 56.86 19.80 0.41
CA ASP A 399 55.65 19.08 0.07
C ASP A 399 54.49 20.10 -0.08
N PRO A 400 54.05 20.42 -1.32
CA PRO A 400 53.01 21.41 -1.56
C PRO A 400 51.64 21.04 -0.97
N ARG A 401 51.49 19.85 -0.38
CA ARG A 401 50.24 19.36 0.25
C ARG A 401 50.03 19.84 1.68
N LYS A 402 51.01 20.53 2.30
CA LYS A 402 50.96 20.92 3.74
C LYS A 402 50.66 22.40 4.02
N ALA A 403 50.29 23.20 3.02
CA ALA A 403 49.91 24.60 3.25
C ALA A 403 48.42 24.74 3.60
N ALA A 404 48.11 25.13 4.84
CA ALA A 404 46.74 25.19 5.38
C ALA A 404 45.99 26.53 5.15
N THR A 405 46.57 27.47 4.41
CA THR A 405 45.96 28.79 4.10
C THR A 405 46.68 29.38 2.87
N PRO A 406 46.15 30.43 2.19
CA PRO A 406 46.37 30.63 0.74
C PRO A 406 47.86 30.72 0.40
N VAL A 407 48.18 30.29 -0.83
CA VAL A 407 49.48 30.08 -1.53
C VAL A 407 50.58 31.17 -1.36
N VAL A 408 50.39 32.15 -0.48
CA VAL A 408 51.28 33.27 -0.17
C VAL A 408 52.43 32.88 0.77
N GLU A 409 52.35 31.78 1.50
CA GLU A 409 53.49 31.27 2.29
C GLU A 409 54.12 30.05 1.62
N LEU A 410 54.81 30.30 0.50
CA LEU A 410 55.63 29.28 -0.14
C LEU A 410 57.04 29.32 0.42
N THR A 411 57.54 28.10 0.68
CA THR A 411 58.93 27.66 0.74
C THR A 411 60.01 28.75 0.67
N PRO A 412 60.89 28.90 1.68
CA PRO A 412 62.07 29.75 1.53
C PRO A 412 62.90 29.27 0.33
N GLY A 413 63.10 30.18 -0.63
CA GLY A 413 63.81 29.86 -1.86
C GLY A 413 64.04 31.11 -2.71
N TRP A 414 65.00 30.98 -3.64
CA TRP A 414 65.51 32.08 -4.44
C TRP A 414 65.57 31.69 -5.92
N ILE A 415 65.25 32.66 -6.77
CA ILE A 415 65.59 32.65 -8.19
C ILE A 415 66.93 33.37 -8.30
N GLU A 416 67.99 32.64 -8.63
CA GLU A 416 69.34 33.16 -8.76
C GLU A 416 69.71 33.23 -10.26
N PRO A 417 70.05 34.41 -10.78
CA PRO A 417 70.64 34.52 -12.11
C PRO A 417 72.03 33.88 -12.15
N GLU A 418 72.34 33.17 -13.24
CA GLU A 418 73.65 32.54 -13.46
C GLU A 418 74.75 33.54 -13.87
#